data_AF-A0A7Z7IEX9-F1
#
_entry.id   AF-A0A7Z7IEX9-F1
#
_cell.length_a   1.000
_cell.length_b   1.000
_cell.length_c   1.000
_cell.angle_alpha   90.00
_cell.angle_beta   90.00
_cell.angle_gamma   90.00
#
_symmetry.space_group_name_H-M   'P 1'
#
loop_
_entity.id
_entity.type
_entity.pdbx_description
1 polymer ?
#
loop_
_entity_poly.entity_id
_entity_poly.type
_entity_poly.pdbx_seq_one_letter_code
_entity_poly.pdbx_strand_id
1 'polypeptide(L)' 'MDHYFTTQQGAIRRLMGLMRGATGTSGPSIVVGKRKDGAEVNGISEVLSGVRAGRIASFFHSSPTDRHVVFVT' A
#
# COMPACT_ATOMS: atom_id res chain seq x y z
N MET A 1 10.55 0.28 10.81
CA MET A 1 9.89 0.90 9.64
C MET A 1 10.68 0.39 8.48
N ASP A 2 10.12 -0.55 7.75
CA ASP A 2 10.92 -1.42 6.89
C ASP A 2 10.61 -1.15 5.43
N HIS A 3 11.65 -1.12 4.62
CA HIS A 3 11.57 -0.74 3.22
C HIS A 3 11.87 -1.94 2.35
N TYR A 4 11.03 -2.22 1.35
CA TYR A 4 11.31 -3.28 0.40
C TYR A 4 10.74 -2.98 -0.98
N PHE A 5 11.31 -3.66 -1.98
CA PHE A 5 10.86 -3.60 -3.37
C PHE A 5 9.96 -4.79 -3.68
N THR A 6 8.96 -4.57 -4.51
CA THR A 6 8.07 -5.63 -4.97
C THR A 6 7.55 -5.34 -6.37
N THR A 7 7.12 -6.38 -7.07
CA THR A 7 6.47 -6.23 -8.36
C THR A 7 5.08 -5.64 -8.19
N GLN A 8 4.49 -5.13 -9.27
CA GLN A 8 3.08 -4.72 -9.28
C GLN A 8 2.14 -5.80 -8.71
N GLN A 9 2.36 -7.08 -9.04
CA GLN A 9 1.56 -8.19 -8.51
C GLN A 9 1.79 -8.44 -7.02
N GLY A 10 3.03 -8.29 -6.54
CA GLY A 10 3.35 -8.37 -5.12
C GLY A 10 2.70 -7.24 -4.32
N ALA A 11 2.69 -6.02 -4.85
CA ALA A 11 2.00 -4.87 -4.29
C ALA A 11 0.48 -5.10 -4.19
N ILE A 12 -0.15 -5.62 -5.25
CA ILE A 12 -1.58 -5.99 -5.24
C ILE A 12 -1.87 -7.02 -4.15
N ARG A 13 -1.05 -8.08 -4.05
CA ARG A 13 -1.22 -9.13 -3.02
C ARG A 13 -1.12 -8.55 -1.61
N ARG A 14 -0.14 -7.66 -1.36
CA ARG A 14 0.04 -6.99 -0.06
C ARG A 14 -1.19 -6.14 0.30
N LEU A 15 -1.66 -5.29 -0.60
CA LEU A 15 -2.83 -4.43 -0.38
C LEU A 15 -4.12 -5.26 -0.16
N MET A 16 -4.32 -6.33 -0.92
CA MET A 16 -5.44 -7.26 -0.69
C MET A 16 -5.36 -7.98 0.67
N GLY A 17 -4.14 -8.24 1.16
CA GLY A 17 -3.90 -8.78 2.51
C GLY A 17 -4.27 -7.78 3.59
N LEU A 18 -3.82 -6.53 3.46
CA LEU A 18 -4.14 -5.44 4.38
C LEU A 18 -5.65 -5.16 4.43
N MET A 19 -6.35 -5.19 3.29
CA MET A 19 -7.80 -4.99 3.22
C MET A 19 -8.57 -6.07 3.98
N ARG A 20 -8.09 -7.32 3.95
CA ARG A 20 -8.66 -8.44 4.71
C ARG A 20 -8.30 -8.41 6.20
N GLY A 21 -7.09 -7.94 6.54
CA GLY A 21 -6.68 -7.76 7.93
C GLY A 21 -7.43 -6.63 8.64
N ALA A 22 -7.77 -5.56 7.91
CA ALA A 22 -8.52 -4.41 8.43
C ALA A 22 -9.98 -4.73 8.79
N THR A 23 -10.55 -5.81 8.26
CA THR A 23 -11.86 -6.34 8.70
C THR A 23 -11.80 -7.17 9.98
N GLY A 24 -10.60 -7.43 10.52
CA GLY A 24 -10.37 -8.10 11.81
C GLY A 24 -9.93 -7.13 12.92
N THR A 25 -9.61 -7.68 14.10
CA THR A 25 -9.29 -7.05 15.40
C THR A 25 -8.13 -6.03 15.42
N SER A 26 -7.61 -5.64 14.26
CA SER A 26 -6.49 -4.73 14.09
C SER A 26 -7.03 -3.34 13.76
N GLY A 27 -6.66 -2.33 14.54
CA GLY A 27 -7.11 -0.94 14.37
C GLY A 27 -6.86 -0.32 12.98
N PRO A 28 -7.20 0.96 12.78
CA PRO A 28 -7.21 1.59 11.46
C PRO A 28 -5.85 1.48 10.77
N SER A 29 -5.83 0.83 9.61
CA SER A 29 -4.63 0.75 8.77
C SER A 29 -4.53 2.00 7.91
N ILE A 30 -3.46 2.77 8.12
CA ILE A 30 -3.16 3.93 7.28
C ILE A 30 -2.44 3.41 6.04
N VAL A 31 -2.92 3.77 4.84
CA VAL A 31 -2.26 3.47 3.57
C VAL A 31 -2.18 4.75 2.76
N VAL A 32 -0.97 5.14 2.35
CA VAL A 32 -0.73 6.34 1.53
C VAL A 32 0.15 5.94 0.36
N GLY A 33 -0.32 6.14 -0.86
CA GLY A 33 0.42 5.87 -2.09
C GLY A 33 1.05 7.12 -2.65
N LYS A 34 2.25 6.99 -3.20
CA LYS A 34 2.92 7.99 -4.01
C LYS A 34 2.88 7.55 -5.47
N ARG A 35 2.26 8.37 -6.32
CA ARG A 35 2.22 8.16 -7.76
C ARG A 35 3.55 8.49 -8.41
N LYS A 36 3.75 7.97 -9.63
CA LYS A 36 4.93 8.26 -10.47
C LYS A 36 5.05 9.74 -10.86
N ASP A 37 3.93 10.46 -10.90
CA ASP A 37 3.88 11.91 -11.12
C ASP A 37 4.12 12.73 -9.84
N GLY A 38 4.39 12.06 -8.71
CA GLY A 38 4.67 12.68 -7.41
C GLY A 38 3.43 12.97 -6.56
N ALA A 39 2.21 12.82 -7.09
CA ALA A 39 0.99 13.06 -6.33
C ALA A 39 0.75 11.95 -5.28
N GLU A 40 0.21 12.34 -4.13
CA GLU A 40 -0.18 11.41 -3.07
C GLU A 40 -1.64 10.98 -3.21
N VAL A 41 -1.94 9.74 -2.83
CA VAL A 41 -3.28 9.16 -2.85
C VAL A 41 -3.51 8.42 -1.53
N ASN A 42 -4.66 8.63 -0.91
CA ASN A 42 -4.92 8.18 0.46
C ASN A 42 -5.94 7.04 0.47
N GLY A 43 -5.67 6.05 1.30
CA GLY A 43 -6.56 4.93 1.50
C GLY A 43 -6.29 3.76 0.57
N ILE A 44 -6.58 2.57 1.09
CA ILE A 44 -6.20 1.30 0.48
C ILE A 44 -6.83 1.06 -0.89
N SER A 45 -8.08 1.49 -1.09
CA SER A 45 -8.81 1.30 -2.35
C SER A 45 -8.24 2.16 -3.49
N GLU A 46 -7.91 3.42 -3.23
CA GLU A 46 -7.30 4.31 -4.22
C GLU A 46 -5.89 3.85 -4.59
N VAL A 47 -5.09 3.49 -3.59
CA VAL A 47 -3.74 2.97 -3.80
C VAL A 47 -3.78 1.65 -4.60
N LEU A 48 -4.70 0.73 -4.28
CA LEU A 48 -4.86 -0.52 -5.03
C LEU A 48 -5.28 -0.26 -6.49
N SER A 49 -6.21 0.66 -6.73
CA SER A 49 -6.59 1.08 -8.08
C SER A 49 -5.40 1.67 -8.84
N GLY A 50 -4.61 2.51 -8.19
CA GLY A 50 -3.39 3.10 -8.74
C GLY A 50 -2.32 2.06 -9.08
N VAL A 51 -2.08 1.07 -8.20
CA VAL A 51 -1.13 -0.02 -8.45
C VAL A 51 -1.59 -0.87 -9.63
N ARG A 52 -2.88 -1.23 -9.72
CA ARG A 52 -3.43 -1.98 -10.87
C ARG A 52 -3.24 -1.24 -12.20
N ALA A 53 -3.36 0.09 -12.17
CA ALA A 53 -3.12 0.94 -13.32
C ALA A 53 -1.62 1.25 -13.59
N GLY A 54 -0.69 0.71 -12.80
CA GLY A 54 0.75 0.97 -12.95
C GLY A 54 1.18 2.41 -12.63
N ARG A 55 0.34 3.17 -11.90
CA ARG A 55 0.54 4.60 -11.60
C ARG A 55 1.23 4.88 -10.27
N ILE A 56 1.29 3.90 -9.37
CA ILE A 56 1.92 4.01 -8.05
C ILE A 56 3.40 3.64 -8.15
N ALA A 57 4.28 4.50 -7.63
CA ALA A 57 5.72 4.26 -7.51
C ALA A 57 6.08 3.62 -6.17
N SER A 58 5.41 4.05 -5.10
CA SER A 58 5.55 3.44 -3.78
C SER A 58 4.30 3.66 -2.94
N PHE A 59 4.12 2.88 -1.88
CA PHE A 59 3.11 3.17 -0.87
C PHE A 59 3.63 2.90 0.54
N PHE A 60 3.20 3.74 1.46
CA PHE A 60 3.36 3.56 2.89
C PHE A 60 2.15 2.83 3.45
N HIS A 61 2.39 1.91 4.39
CA HIS A 61 1.32 1.44 5.25
C HIS A 61 1.76 1.36 6.71
N SER A 62 0.83 1.66 7.61
CA SER A 62 1.00 1.58 9.07
C SER A 62 -0.18 0.87 9.70
N SER A 63 0.13 -0.13 10.52
CA SER A 63 -0.74 -0.72 11.53
C SER A 63 -0.05 -0.60 12.90
N PRO A 64 -0.72 -0.92 14.02
CA PRO A 64 -0.12 -0.85 15.36
C PRO A 64 1.17 -1.66 15.53
N THR A 65 1.34 -2.73 14.75
CA THR A 65 2.50 -3.64 14.83
C THR A 65 3.37 -3.62 13.58
N ASP A 66 2.98 -2.91 12.52
CA ASP A 66 3.57 -3.07 11.19
C ASP A 66 3.68 -1.73 10.45
N ARG A 67 4.90 -1.28 10.14
CA ARG A 67 5.15 -0.02 9.41
C ARG A 67 6.11 -0.26 8.26
N HIS A 68 5.62 -0.08 7.04
CA HIS A 68 6.41 -0.33 5.84
C HIS A 68 6.29 0.75 4.78
N VAL A 69 7.36 0.90 4.01
CA VAL A 69 7.35 1.56 2.70
C VAL A 69 7.63 0.52 1.63
N VAL A 70 6.75 0.43 0.65
CA VAL A 70 6.79 -0.57 -0.40
C VAL A 70 7.03 0.13 -1.73
N PHE A 71 8.15 -0.17 -2.38
CA PHE A 71 8.49 0.34 -3.71
C PHE A 71 7.98 -0.62 -4.78
N VAL A 72 7.32 -0.10 -5.81
CA VAL A 72 6.70 -0.89 -6.88
C VAL A 72 7.57 -0.80 -8.14
N THR A 73 8.10 -1.94 -8.57
CA THR A 73 8.91 -2.10 -9.80
C THR A 73 8.10 -2.73 -10.92
#